data_AF-A0A9E7I9U7-F1
#
_entry.id   AF-A0A9E7I9U7-F1
#
_cell.length_a   1.000
_cell.length_b   1.000
_cell.length_c   1.000
_cell.angle_alpha   90.00
_cell.angle_beta   90.00
_cell.angle_gamma   90.00
#
_symmetry.space_group_name_H-M   'P 1'
#
loop_
_entity.id
_entity.type
_entity.pdbx_description
1 polymer ?
#
loop_
_entity_poly.entity_id
_entity_poly.type
_entity_poly.pdbx_seq_one_letter_code
_entity_poly.pdbx_strand_id
1 'polypeptide(L)'
;MQRDSLTVGRVIGDVLDPFTRSVPLRVTYNSREVTNGCEFKPSAVAEQPRVEVGGTDLRIFYTLIMVDPDAPSPSEPTLREYLHWLVTDIPATTEASFGQEFVCYERPRPQLGIHRYVVALFQQLGRETVYAPGWRQNFNTRDFAELYNLGSPVAALYFNCQRESGSGGRRMIRKDKQASSRIIEPQGFLMTTVGEQANYCRHLRKLSLDAQNDGFHLTADRQKGY
;
A
#
# COMPACT_ATOMS: atom_id res chain seq x y z
N MET A 1 5.68 -31.15 6.31
CA MET A 1 4.69 -30.17 5.82
C MET A 1 5.18 -28.79 6.20
N GLN A 2 5.57 -27.96 5.23
CA GLN A 2 5.97 -26.57 5.47
C GLN A 2 4.71 -25.82 5.91
N ARG A 3 4.66 -25.31 7.14
CA ARG A 3 3.51 -24.56 7.64
C ARG A 3 3.36 -23.30 6.78
N ASP A 4 2.18 -23.03 6.24
CA ASP A 4 1.91 -21.82 5.45
C ASP A 4 2.19 -20.59 6.33
N SER A 5 3.12 -19.74 5.89
CA SER A 5 3.51 -18.53 6.61
C SER A 5 2.33 -17.60 6.89
N LEU A 6 1.29 -17.58 6.04
CA LEU A 6 0.08 -16.80 6.29
C LEU A 6 -0.75 -17.34 7.46
N THR A 7 -0.77 -18.66 7.66
CA THR A 7 -1.42 -19.28 8.82
C THR A 7 -0.59 -19.06 10.08
N VAL A 8 0.74 -19.19 10.00
CA VAL A 8 1.64 -18.94 11.14
C VAL A 8 1.54 -17.48 11.60
N GLY A 9 1.48 -16.54 10.66
CA GLY A 9 1.25 -15.11 10.93
C GLY A 9 -0.19 -14.75 11.28
N ARG A 10 -1.11 -15.72 11.36
CA ARG A 10 -2.55 -15.56 11.58
C ARG A 10 -3.26 -14.60 10.60
N VAL A 11 -2.66 -14.36 9.43
CA VAL A 11 -3.31 -13.62 8.35
C VAL A 11 -4.50 -14.43 7.83
N ILE A 12 -4.25 -15.71 7.53
CA ILE A 12 -5.34 -16.68 7.42
C ILE A 12 -5.87 -16.93 8.84
N GLY A 13 -7.14 -16.67 9.06
CA GLY A 13 -7.77 -16.68 10.37
C GLY A 13 -8.22 -15.27 10.80
N ASP A 14 -7.31 -14.31 10.94
CA ASP A 14 -7.70 -12.96 11.34
C ASP A 14 -8.33 -12.16 10.18
N VAL A 15 -7.74 -12.22 8.98
CA VAL A 15 -8.10 -11.34 7.83
C VAL A 15 -8.70 -12.13 6.68
N LEU A 16 -8.10 -13.26 6.32
CA LEU A 16 -8.49 -14.06 5.16
C LEU A 16 -8.95 -15.45 5.58
N ASP A 17 -9.81 -16.06 4.78
CA ASP A 17 -10.11 -17.48 4.87
C ASP A 17 -9.04 -18.31 4.15
N PRO A 18 -8.91 -19.61 4.45
CA PRO A 18 -8.00 -20.49 3.73
C PRO A 18 -8.28 -20.48 2.22
N PHE A 19 -7.23 -20.35 1.42
CA PHE A 19 -7.34 -20.26 -0.04
C PHE A 19 -6.14 -20.94 -0.73
N THR A 20 -6.28 -21.19 -2.03
CA THR A 20 -5.19 -21.70 -2.87
C THR A 20 -4.60 -20.56 -3.68
N ARG A 21 -3.30 -20.31 -3.53
CA ARG A 21 -2.58 -19.30 -4.34
C ARG A 21 -2.56 -19.75 -5.80
N SER A 22 -3.06 -18.91 -6.69
CA SER A 22 -3.18 -19.20 -8.13
C SER A 22 -2.52 -18.16 -9.03
N VAL A 23 -2.25 -16.95 -8.51
CA VAL A 23 -1.69 -15.85 -9.28
C VAL A 23 -0.37 -15.36 -8.64
N PRO A 24 0.71 -15.17 -9.42
CA PRO A 24 1.92 -14.52 -8.92
C PRO A 24 1.62 -13.08 -8.49
N LEU A 25 2.03 -12.71 -7.28
CA LEU A 25 1.95 -11.35 -6.74
C LEU A 25 3.33 -10.96 -6.23
N ARG A 26 3.90 -9.86 -6.73
CA ARG A 26 5.16 -9.30 -6.24
C ARG A 26 4.94 -7.89 -5.73
N VAL A 27 5.33 -7.64 -4.48
CA VAL A 27 5.26 -6.32 -3.84
C VAL A 27 6.67 -5.91 -3.47
N THR A 28 7.11 -4.75 -3.95
CA THR A 28 8.48 -4.27 -3.76
C THR A 28 8.47 -2.84 -3.25
N TYR A 29 9.14 -2.61 -2.13
CA TYR A 29 9.45 -1.27 -1.62
C TYR A 29 10.89 -0.94 -1.97
N ASN A 30 11.10 0.11 -2.78
CA ASN A 30 12.41 0.44 -3.35
C ASN A 30 13.03 -0.77 -4.08
N SER A 31 14.12 -1.33 -3.57
CA SER A 31 14.80 -2.52 -4.12
C SER A 31 14.53 -3.80 -3.33
N ARG A 32 13.64 -3.76 -2.32
CA ARG A 32 13.37 -4.90 -1.43
C ARG A 32 11.96 -5.45 -1.64
N GLU A 33 11.92 -6.70 -2.10
CA GLU A 33 10.69 -7.46 -2.23
C GLU A 33 10.16 -7.89 -0.85
N VAL A 34 8.83 -7.87 -0.71
CA VAL A 34 8.14 -8.32 0.48
C VAL A 34 8.01 -9.85 0.46
N THR A 35 8.56 -10.48 1.49
CA THR A 35 8.31 -11.90 1.79
C THR A 35 7.50 -12.01 3.07
N ASN A 36 6.71 -13.07 3.20
CA ASN A 36 5.78 -13.24 4.32
C ASN A 36 6.51 -13.14 5.68
N GLY A 37 6.07 -12.17 6.49
CA GLY A 37 6.59 -11.95 7.85
C GLY A 37 7.89 -11.16 7.93
N CYS A 38 8.46 -10.70 6.81
CA CYS A 38 9.64 -9.84 6.86
C CYS A 38 9.33 -8.50 7.56
N GLU A 39 10.32 -7.92 8.24
CA GLU A 39 10.15 -6.65 8.94
C GLU A 39 10.57 -5.47 8.06
N PHE A 40 9.78 -4.41 8.04
CA PHE A 40 10.11 -3.11 7.46
C PHE A 40 10.03 -2.01 8.50
N LYS A 41 10.90 -1.00 8.39
CA LYS A 41 10.79 0.24 9.13
C LYS A 41 9.71 1.13 8.51
N PRO A 42 9.00 1.97 9.29
CA PRO A 42 8.02 2.92 8.75
C PRO A 42 8.59 3.80 7.65
N SER A 43 9.83 4.28 7.81
CA SER A 43 10.55 5.04 6.77
C SER A 43 10.74 4.30 5.45
N ALA A 44 10.94 2.98 5.48
CA ALA A 44 11.17 2.16 4.29
C ALA A 44 9.88 1.88 3.49
N VAL A 45 8.72 2.08 4.12
CA VAL A 45 7.38 1.89 3.52
C VAL A 45 6.60 3.21 3.48
N ALA A 46 7.31 4.35 3.56
CA ALA A 46 6.70 5.67 3.56
C ALA A 46 6.01 6.01 2.22
N GLU A 47 6.59 5.52 1.13
CA GLU A 47 6.06 5.66 -0.23
C GLU A 47 5.40 4.35 -0.68
N GLN A 48 4.43 4.46 -1.59
CA GLN A 48 3.68 3.30 -2.07
C GLN A 48 4.62 2.27 -2.74
N PRO A 49 4.36 0.96 -2.57
CA PRO A 49 5.17 -0.07 -3.21
C PRO A 49 4.86 -0.19 -4.70
N ARG A 50 5.81 -0.73 -5.46
CA ARG A 50 5.52 -1.31 -6.77
C ARG A 50 4.86 -2.66 -6.58
N VAL A 51 3.70 -2.87 -7.19
CA VAL A 51 2.95 -4.13 -7.12
C VAL A 51 2.73 -4.68 -8.51
N GLU A 52 3.33 -5.82 -8.80
CA GLU A 52 3.16 -6.57 -10.04
C GLU A 52 2.20 -7.73 -9.84
N VAL A 53 1.28 -7.88 -10.77
CA VAL A 53 0.26 -8.92 -10.77
C VAL A 53 0.46 -9.80 -12.00
N GLY A 54 0.56 -11.10 -11.78
CA GLY A 54 0.67 -12.09 -12.85
C GLY A 54 -0.67 -12.36 -13.55
N GLY A 55 -0.76 -13.53 -14.17
CA GLY A 55 -1.92 -13.99 -14.92
C GLY A 55 -1.57 -14.36 -16.35
N THR A 56 -2.55 -14.87 -17.09
CA THR A 56 -2.36 -15.35 -18.47
C THR A 56 -3.37 -14.77 -19.45
N ASP A 57 -4.37 -14.04 -18.96
CA ASP A 57 -5.46 -13.49 -19.77
C ASP A 57 -5.67 -12.01 -19.43
N LEU A 58 -5.43 -11.14 -20.41
CA LEU A 58 -5.54 -9.68 -20.28
C LEU A 58 -6.98 -9.19 -20.03
N ARG A 59 -7.98 -10.08 -20.18
CA ARG A 59 -9.39 -9.78 -19.86
C ARG A 59 -9.70 -9.96 -18.37
N ILE A 60 -8.76 -10.51 -17.60
CA ILE A 60 -8.90 -10.66 -16.16
C ILE A 60 -8.44 -9.37 -15.49
N PHE A 61 -9.25 -8.92 -14.53
CA PHE A 61 -8.98 -7.75 -13.71
C PHE A 61 -8.90 -8.16 -12.25
N TYR A 62 -8.08 -7.45 -11.48
CA TYR A 62 -7.86 -7.72 -10.08
C TYR A 62 -8.12 -6.49 -9.21
N THR A 63 -8.55 -6.77 -7.98
CA THR A 63 -8.60 -5.81 -6.87
C THR A 63 -7.48 -6.13 -5.87
N LEU A 64 -6.70 -5.12 -5.52
CA LEU A 64 -5.66 -5.13 -4.51
C LEU A 64 -6.15 -4.40 -3.26
N ILE A 65 -6.04 -5.06 -2.10
CA ILE A 65 -6.40 -4.52 -0.79
C ILE A 65 -5.18 -4.58 0.12
N MET A 66 -4.85 -3.47 0.77
CA MET A 66 -3.85 -3.42 1.84
C MET A 66 -4.48 -2.98 3.15
N VAL A 67 -4.36 -3.80 4.18
CA VAL A 67 -4.99 -3.57 5.49
C VAL A 67 -4.04 -3.82 6.65
N ASP A 68 -4.30 -3.12 7.75
CA ASP A 68 -3.69 -3.32 9.07
C ASP A 68 -4.75 -3.90 10.03
N PRO A 69 -4.75 -5.22 10.28
CA PRO A 69 -5.62 -5.83 11.27
C PRO A 69 -5.22 -5.52 12.71
N ASP A 70 -4.09 -4.88 12.96
CA ASP A 70 -3.57 -4.67 14.31
C ASP A 70 -3.75 -3.22 14.78
N ALA A 71 -4.55 -2.41 14.07
CA ALA A 71 -4.81 -1.02 14.45
C ALA A 71 -5.80 -0.88 15.64
N PRO A 72 -5.54 0.02 16.62
CA PRO A 72 -4.35 0.86 16.79
C PRO A 72 -3.17 0.14 17.47
N SER A 73 -3.40 -1.03 18.07
CA SER A 73 -2.35 -1.92 18.56
C SER A 73 -2.77 -3.40 18.47
N PRO A 74 -1.84 -4.36 18.30
CA PRO A 74 -2.18 -5.78 18.20
C PRO A 74 -2.89 -6.34 19.44
N SER A 75 -2.64 -5.77 20.62
CA SER A 75 -3.25 -6.17 21.89
C SER A 75 -4.66 -5.63 22.09
N GLU A 76 -4.98 -4.50 21.47
CA GLU A 76 -6.29 -3.85 21.54
C GLU A 76 -6.65 -3.31 20.15
N PRO A 77 -7.02 -4.19 19.20
CA PRO A 77 -7.19 -3.83 17.79
C PRO A 77 -8.61 -3.29 17.50
N THR A 78 -9.01 -2.22 18.20
CA THR A 78 -10.38 -1.65 18.13
C THR A 78 -10.72 -1.02 16.78
N LEU A 79 -9.71 -0.71 15.95
CA LEU A 79 -9.89 -0.15 14.60
C LEU A 79 -9.68 -1.20 13.51
N ARG A 80 -9.52 -2.48 13.86
CA ARG A 80 -9.37 -3.60 12.90
C ARG A 80 -10.57 -3.65 11.95
N GLU A 81 -10.36 -3.84 10.64
CA GLU A 81 -9.11 -3.60 9.88
C GLU A 81 -9.00 -2.12 9.52
N TYR A 82 -7.79 -1.57 9.50
CA TYR A 82 -7.56 -0.24 8.94
C TYR A 82 -7.11 -0.36 7.48
N LEU A 83 -7.89 0.19 6.55
CA LEU A 83 -7.61 0.16 5.12
C LEU A 83 -6.53 1.17 4.75
N HIS A 84 -5.38 0.67 4.31
CA HIS A 84 -4.24 1.47 3.87
C HIS A 84 -4.29 1.80 2.38
N TRP A 85 -4.74 0.86 1.54
CA TRP A 85 -4.73 1.03 0.08
C TRP A 85 -5.79 0.15 -0.58
N LEU A 86 -6.50 0.69 -1.58
CA LEU A 86 -7.45 -0.03 -2.41
C LEU A 86 -7.26 0.38 -3.88
N VAL A 87 -6.88 -0.58 -4.70
CA VAL A 87 -6.77 -0.41 -6.16
C VAL A 87 -7.61 -1.49 -6.83
N THR A 88 -8.42 -1.10 -7.79
CA THR A 88 -9.33 -1.97 -8.53
C THR A 88 -8.96 -1.98 -10.00
N ASP A 89 -9.60 -2.83 -10.79
CA ASP A 89 -9.45 -2.86 -12.24
C ASP A 89 -8.00 -3.00 -12.72
N ILE A 90 -7.13 -3.65 -11.93
CA ILE A 90 -5.74 -3.92 -12.31
C ILE A 90 -5.75 -4.99 -13.41
N PRO A 91 -5.33 -4.69 -14.65
CA PRO A 91 -5.27 -5.71 -15.69
C PRO A 91 -4.25 -6.81 -15.34
N ALA A 92 -4.57 -8.06 -15.64
CA ALA A 92 -3.62 -9.15 -15.48
C ALA A 92 -2.29 -8.86 -16.21
N THR A 93 -1.18 -9.40 -15.69
CA THR A 93 0.19 -9.21 -16.22
C THR A 93 0.75 -7.79 -16.13
N THR A 94 0.09 -6.90 -15.39
CA THR A 94 0.51 -5.50 -15.24
C THR A 94 0.85 -5.16 -13.78
N GLU A 95 0.71 -3.89 -13.41
CA GLU A 95 1.00 -3.35 -12.09
C GLU A 95 -0.19 -2.59 -11.53
N ALA A 96 -0.24 -2.41 -10.21
CA ALA A 96 -1.28 -1.63 -9.56
C ALA A 96 -1.42 -0.19 -10.11
N SER A 97 -0.35 0.38 -10.67
CA SER A 97 -0.37 1.71 -11.32
C SER A 97 -1.26 1.78 -12.57
N PHE A 98 -1.61 0.64 -13.17
CA PHE A 98 -2.52 0.54 -14.32
C PHE A 98 -3.99 0.36 -13.90
N GLY A 99 -4.25 0.14 -12.61
CA GLY A 99 -5.60 0.04 -12.06
C GLY A 99 -6.18 1.40 -11.68
N GLN A 100 -7.38 1.36 -11.10
CA GLN A 100 -8.07 2.49 -10.52
C GLN A 100 -7.89 2.54 -9.01
N GLU A 101 -7.15 3.54 -8.54
CA GLU A 101 -6.96 3.78 -7.11
C GLU A 101 -8.20 4.46 -6.51
N PHE A 102 -8.89 3.74 -5.62
CA PHE A 102 -10.07 4.25 -4.90
C PHE A 102 -9.73 4.80 -3.53
N VAL A 103 -8.82 4.13 -2.83
CA VAL A 103 -8.32 4.59 -1.53
C VAL A 103 -6.82 4.73 -1.67
N CYS A 104 -6.34 5.97 -1.69
CA CYS A 104 -4.93 6.28 -1.86
C CYS A 104 -4.06 5.61 -0.79
N TYR A 105 -2.85 5.22 -1.16
CA TYR A 105 -1.90 4.64 -0.22
C TYR A 105 -1.66 5.55 0.99
N GLU A 106 -2.01 5.07 2.17
CA GLU A 106 -1.66 5.71 3.43
C GLU A 106 -0.46 4.99 4.05
N ARG A 107 0.62 5.73 4.33
CA ARG A 107 1.85 5.12 4.81
C ARG A 107 1.69 4.49 6.21
N PRO A 108 2.21 3.26 6.45
CA PRO A 108 2.27 2.65 7.77
C PRO A 108 2.92 3.55 8.84
N ARG A 109 2.21 3.80 9.94
CA ARG A 109 2.70 4.59 11.10
C ARG A 109 2.33 3.93 12.45
N PRO A 110 2.69 2.66 12.67
CA PRO A 110 2.35 1.96 13.90
C PRO A 110 2.96 2.68 15.11
N GLN A 111 2.15 2.89 16.15
CA GLN A 111 2.58 3.57 17.38
C GLN A 111 2.96 2.58 18.49
N LEU A 112 2.24 1.47 18.59
CA LEU A 112 2.33 0.50 19.68
C LEU A 112 2.34 -0.93 19.15
N GLY A 113 3.37 -1.69 19.50
CA GLY A 113 3.51 -3.09 19.08
C GLY A 113 3.96 -3.24 17.62
N ILE A 114 3.94 -4.50 17.17
CA ILE A 114 4.33 -4.89 15.82
C ILE A 114 3.05 -5.18 15.05
N HIS A 115 2.77 -4.37 14.04
CA HIS A 115 1.59 -4.49 13.19
C HIS A 115 1.91 -5.33 11.97
N ARG A 116 0.96 -6.16 11.56
CA ARG A 116 0.98 -6.85 10.27
C ARG A 116 0.31 -5.95 9.24
N TYR A 117 0.96 -5.79 8.10
CA TYR A 117 0.36 -5.13 6.94
C TYR A 117 0.13 -6.19 5.87
N VAL A 118 -1.14 -6.53 5.67
CA VAL A 118 -1.59 -7.59 4.78
C VAL A 118 -1.92 -6.98 3.43
N VAL A 119 -1.38 -7.57 2.36
CA VAL A 119 -1.74 -7.26 0.98
C VAL A 119 -2.43 -8.48 0.40
N ALA A 120 -3.68 -8.32 -0.01
CA ALA A 120 -4.51 -9.37 -0.61
C ALA A 120 -4.92 -8.97 -2.04
N LEU A 121 -4.92 -9.95 -2.93
CA LEU A 121 -5.31 -9.79 -4.33
C LEU A 121 -6.50 -10.69 -4.62
N PHE A 122 -7.53 -10.12 -5.25
CA PHE A 122 -8.76 -10.80 -5.62
C PHE A 122 -9.03 -10.65 -7.10
N GLN A 123 -9.58 -11.69 -7.73
CA GLN A 123 -10.02 -11.63 -9.12
C GLN A 123 -11.43 -11.04 -9.20
N GLN A 124 -11.63 -10.08 -10.09
CA GLN A 124 -12.95 -9.51 -10.37
C GLN A 124 -13.70 -10.34 -11.41
N LEU A 125 -15.03 -10.34 -11.32
CA LEU A 125 -15.91 -10.88 -12.36
C LEU A 125 -15.99 -9.98 -13.60
N GLY A 126 -15.68 -8.69 -13.45
CA GLY A 126 -15.66 -7.69 -14.51
C GLY A 126 -15.11 -6.35 -14.03
N ARG A 127 -14.85 -5.42 -14.96
CA ARG A 127 -14.39 -4.05 -14.65
C ARG A 127 -15.48 -3.22 -13.99
N GLU A 128 -15.09 -2.20 -13.23
CA GLU A 128 -16.00 -1.19 -12.64
C GLU A 128 -17.10 -1.81 -11.75
N THR A 129 -16.83 -2.97 -11.16
CA THR A 129 -17.77 -3.72 -10.29
C THR A 129 -17.57 -3.46 -8.80
N VAL A 130 -16.46 -2.81 -8.43
CA VAL A 130 -16.02 -2.59 -7.05
C VAL A 130 -16.02 -1.09 -6.78
N TYR A 131 -16.41 -0.68 -5.56
CA TYR A 131 -16.43 0.73 -5.16
C TYR A 131 -15.67 0.98 -3.86
N ALA A 132 -15.31 2.25 -3.63
CA ALA A 132 -14.61 2.66 -2.42
C ALA A 132 -15.51 2.58 -1.18
N PRO A 133 -15.00 2.11 -0.03
CA PRO A 133 -15.71 2.26 1.24
C PRO A 133 -15.72 3.73 1.70
N GLY A 134 -16.66 4.08 2.58
CA GLY A 134 -16.78 5.45 3.10
C GLY A 134 -15.71 5.85 4.12
N TRP A 135 -15.00 4.89 4.70
CA TRP A 135 -14.00 5.11 5.75
C TRP A 135 -12.95 3.99 5.76
N ARG A 136 -11.83 4.22 6.46
CA ARG A 136 -10.69 3.28 6.49
C ARG A 136 -10.74 2.31 7.67
N GLN A 137 -11.12 2.81 8.85
CA GLN A 137 -11.19 2.05 10.09
C GLN A 137 -12.35 1.06 10.09
N ASN A 138 -12.24 -0.06 10.80
CA ASN A 138 -13.31 -1.07 10.86
C ASN A 138 -13.72 -1.58 9.46
N PHE A 139 -12.76 -1.57 8.53
CA PHE A 139 -12.89 -2.30 7.28
C PHE A 139 -12.89 -3.81 7.58
N ASN A 140 -13.52 -4.59 6.70
CA ASN A 140 -13.50 -6.04 6.78
C ASN A 140 -13.28 -6.59 5.36
N THR A 141 -12.10 -7.17 5.13
CA THR A 141 -11.73 -7.71 3.82
C THR A 141 -12.67 -8.83 3.36
N ARG A 142 -13.18 -9.66 4.28
CA ARG A 142 -14.10 -10.77 3.93
C ARG A 142 -15.45 -10.24 3.47
N ASP A 143 -16.05 -9.36 4.27
CA ASP A 143 -17.35 -8.76 3.94
C ASP A 143 -17.27 -7.97 2.63
N PHE A 144 -16.14 -7.27 2.39
CA PHE A 144 -15.89 -6.57 1.14
C PHE A 144 -15.80 -7.53 -0.05
N ALA A 145 -15.10 -8.65 0.10
CA ALA A 145 -14.98 -9.65 -0.96
C ALA A 145 -16.32 -10.31 -1.28
N GLU A 146 -17.15 -10.57 -0.27
CA GLU A 146 -18.50 -11.10 -0.45
C GLU A 146 -19.42 -10.08 -1.14
N LEU A 147 -19.45 -8.84 -0.65
CA LEU A 147 -20.29 -7.76 -1.19
C LEU A 147 -20.07 -7.54 -2.70
N TYR A 148 -18.81 -7.63 -3.15
CA TYR A 148 -18.44 -7.39 -4.54
C TYR A 148 -18.21 -8.68 -5.35
N ASN A 149 -18.60 -9.85 -4.83
CA ASN A 149 -18.45 -11.14 -5.50
C ASN A 149 -17.01 -11.43 -5.97
N LEU A 150 -16.02 -11.02 -5.17
CA LEU A 150 -14.60 -11.23 -5.44
C LEU A 150 -14.14 -12.67 -5.17
N GLY A 151 -14.94 -13.43 -4.41
CA GLY A 151 -14.63 -14.80 -4.03
C GLY A 151 -13.41 -14.91 -3.12
N SER A 152 -12.73 -16.06 -3.16
CA SER A 152 -11.49 -16.26 -2.40
C SER A 152 -10.32 -15.47 -3.00
N PRO A 153 -9.37 -15.00 -2.17
CA PRO A 153 -8.18 -14.33 -2.70
C PRO A 153 -7.38 -15.28 -3.59
N VAL A 154 -6.74 -14.73 -4.62
CA VAL A 154 -5.86 -15.47 -5.55
C VAL A 154 -4.39 -15.41 -5.14
N ALA A 155 -4.04 -14.41 -4.34
CA ALA A 155 -2.72 -14.23 -3.73
C ALA A 155 -2.83 -13.36 -2.47
N ALA A 156 -1.93 -13.58 -1.53
CA ALA A 156 -1.74 -12.67 -0.41
C ALA A 156 -0.32 -12.77 0.13
N LEU A 157 0.15 -11.66 0.70
CA LEU A 157 1.38 -11.59 1.47
C LEU A 157 1.24 -10.61 2.63
N TYR A 158 2.19 -10.61 3.57
CA TYR A 158 2.23 -9.60 4.61
C TYR A 158 3.66 -9.28 5.04
N PHE A 159 3.85 -8.09 5.59
CA PHE A 159 5.06 -7.71 6.31
C PHE A 159 4.73 -7.19 7.71
N ASN A 160 5.73 -7.15 8.57
CA ASN A 160 5.65 -6.61 9.91
C ASN A 160 6.26 -5.21 9.94
N CYS A 161 5.65 -4.28 10.67
CA CYS A 161 6.21 -2.95 10.89
C CYS A 161 5.88 -2.49 12.31
N GLN A 162 6.85 -1.81 12.93
CA GLN A 162 6.73 -1.24 14.28
C GLN A 162 7.34 0.16 14.28
N ARG A 163 7.07 0.94 15.32
CA ARG A 163 7.61 2.31 15.44
C ARG A 163 9.13 2.33 15.25
N GLU A 164 9.63 3.30 14.48
CA GLU A 164 11.04 3.42 14.06
C GLU A 164 12.05 3.33 15.22
N SER A 165 11.69 3.86 16.40
CA SER A 165 12.54 3.86 17.59
C SER A 165 12.55 2.55 18.39
N GLY A 166 11.80 1.55 17.96
CA GLY A 166 11.60 0.30 18.70
C GLY A 166 10.88 0.51 20.04
N SER A 167 10.42 -0.60 20.61
CA SER A 167 9.83 -0.66 21.95
C SER A 167 10.93 -0.76 23.02
N GLY A 168 11.73 0.30 23.19
CA GLY A 168 12.61 0.46 24.36
C GLY A 168 13.96 -0.28 24.32
N GLY A 169 15.01 0.40 23.86
CA GLY A 169 16.38 0.17 24.31
C GLY A 169 16.81 1.31 25.22
N ARG A 170 17.42 1.02 26.37
CA ARG A 170 18.01 2.03 27.29
C ARG A 170 18.83 3.03 26.48
N ARG A 171 18.42 4.30 26.52
CA ARG A 171 19.22 5.41 25.99
C ARG A 171 20.50 5.50 26.82
N MET A 172 21.61 4.96 26.33
CA MET A 172 22.93 5.28 26.85
C MET A 172 23.18 6.74 26.48
N ILE A 173 22.86 7.65 27.39
CA ILE A 173 23.21 9.06 27.27
C ILE A 173 24.74 9.13 27.39
N ARG A 174 25.45 9.16 26.25
CA ARG A 174 26.78 9.77 26.22
C ARG A 174 26.58 11.27 26.37
N LYS A 175 27.00 11.80 27.51
CA LYS A 175 27.08 13.24 27.75
C LYS A 175 28.26 13.78 26.93
N ASP A 176 27.99 14.20 25.70
CA ASP A 176 28.93 15.05 24.97
C ASP A 176 28.47 16.50 25.05
N LYS A 177 29.41 17.35 25.46
CA LYS A 177 29.21 18.74 25.84
C LYS A 177 28.80 19.60 24.64
N GLN A 178 27.79 20.41 24.92
CA GLN A 178 27.28 21.61 24.26
C GLN A 178 28.26 22.42 23.38
N ALA A 179 27.84 22.67 22.14
CA ALA A 179 28.21 23.88 21.39
C ALA A 179 26.92 24.49 20.82
N SER A 180 26.68 25.75 21.19
CA SER A 180 25.53 26.57 20.86
C SER A 180 25.69 27.18 19.47
N SER A 181 24.74 26.94 18.57
CA SER A 181 24.47 27.86 17.46
C SER A 181 22.96 28.05 17.33
N ARG A 182 22.54 29.32 17.41
CA ARG A 182 21.17 29.76 17.14
C ARG A 182 20.98 29.77 15.63
N ILE A 183 20.00 29.03 15.13
CA ILE A 183 19.43 29.21 13.79
C ILE A 183 17.93 29.41 13.98
N ILE A 184 17.42 30.48 13.39
CA ILE A 184 16.03 30.91 13.42
C ILE A 184 15.25 30.03 12.45
N GLU A 185 14.23 29.31 12.93
CA GLU A 185 13.28 28.57 12.10
C GLU A 185 12.27 29.53 11.44
N PRO A 186 11.99 29.40 10.13
CA PRO A 186 10.80 30.01 9.56
C PRO A 186 9.57 29.17 9.95
N GLN A 187 8.55 29.84 10.46
CA GLN A 187 7.25 29.25 10.79
C GLN A 187 6.60 28.66 9.52
N GLY A 188 6.58 27.33 9.43
CA GLY A 188 5.86 26.56 8.42
C GLY A 188 4.44 26.25 8.90
N PHE A 189 3.47 26.81 8.17
CA PHE A 189 2.03 26.72 8.33
C PHE A 189 1.50 25.29 8.58
N LEU A 190 0.78 25.09 9.68
CA LEU A 190 0.08 23.85 10.02
C LEU A 190 -1.24 23.79 9.24
N MET A 191 -1.38 22.87 8.29
CA MET A 191 -2.65 22.61 7.59
C MET A 191 -3.53 21.69 8.44
N THR A 192 -4.67 22.21 8.89
CA THR A 192 -5.50 21.67 9.98
C THR A 192 -6.81 21.05 9.53
N THR A 193 -7.04 20.82 8.22
CA THR A 193 -8.31 20.21 7.80
C THR A 193 -8.18 19.17 6.68
N VAL A 194 -8.99 18.11 6.82
CA VAL A 194 -9.08 16.93 5.94
C VAL A 194 -9.35 17.30 4.46
N GLY A 195 -9.88 18.50 4.21
CA GLY A 195 -10.15 19.01 2.85
C GLY A 195 -8.90 19.41 2.04
N GLU A 196 -7.76 19.69 2.68
CA GLU A 196 -6.55 20.15 1.99
C GLU A 196 -5.74 19.00 1.38
N GLN A 197 -5.84 17.79 1.93
CA GLN A 197 -5.17 16.60 1.40
C GLN A 197 -5.76 16.13 0.05
N ALA A 198 -7.08 16.23 -0.13
CA ALA A 198 -7.75 15.87 -1.38
C ALA A 198 -7.32 16.78 -2.56
N ASN A 199 -7.00 18.05 -2.27
CA ASN A 199 -6.52 19.00 -3.27
C ASN A 199 -5.04 18.75 -3.62
N TYR A 200 -4.22 18.33 -2.66
CA TYR A 200 -2.83 17.94 -2.91
C TYR A 200 -2.74 16.71 -3.84
N CYS A 201 -3.59 15.70 -3.64
CA CYS A 201 -3.67 14.53 -4.52
C CYS A 201 -4.10 14.89 -5.96
N ARG A 202 -5.06 15.82 -6.12
CA ARG A 202 -5.43 16.36 -7.45
C ARG A 202 -4.28 17.12 -8.11
N HIS A 203 -3.48 17.85 -7.32
CA HIS A 203 -2.35 18.64 -7.82
C HIS A 203 -1.19 17.75 -8.30
N LEU A 204 -0.83 16.71 -7.55
CA LEU A 204 0.22 15.76 -7.97
C LEU A 204 -0.18 14.96 -9.22
N ARG A 205 -1.47 14.64 -9.39
CA ARG A 205 -1.99 14.01 -10.61
C ARG A 205 -1.83 14.90 -11.85
N LYS A 206 -2.03 16.22 -11.71
CA LYS A 206 -1.83 17.18 -12.80
C LYS A 206 -0.35 17.27 -13.21
N LEU A 207 0.55 17.34 -12.23
CA LEU A 207 1.99 17.41 -12.50
C LEU A 207 2.53 16.13 -13.17
N SER A 208 1.97 14.96 -12.85
CA SER A 208 2.36 13.70 -13.50
C SER A 208 1.82 13.56 -14.93
N LEU A 209 0.61 14.09 -15.20
CA LEU A 209 0.01 14.09 -16.55
C LEU A 209 0.72 15.10 -17.47
N ASP A 210 1.07 16.28 -16.93
CA ASP A 210 1.81 17.30 -17.68
C ASP A 210 3.21 16.80 -18.07
N ALA A 211 3.89 16.07 -17.17
CA ALA A 211 5.20 15.46 -17.46
C ALA A 211 5.17 14.33 -18.51
N GLN A 212 4.01 13.72 -18.78
CA GLN A 212 3.85 12.69 -19.82
C GLN A 212 3.52 13.28 -21.19
N ASN A 213 3.00 14.51 -21.26
CA ASN A 213 2.62 15.17 -22.52
C ASN A 213 3.77 15.96 -23.16
N ASP A 214 4.80 16.35 -22.41
CA ASP A 214 5.97 17.10 -22.94
C ASP A 214 7.01 16.19 -23.64
N GLY A 215 6.68 14.92 -23.83
CA GLY A 215 7.60 13.88 -24.30
C GLY A 215 7.47 13.43 -25.76
N PHE A 216 6.91 14.20 -26.70
CA PHE A 216 6.98 13.87 -28.14
C PHE A 216 6.92 15.11 -29.05
N HIS A 217 8.09 15.65 -29.42
CA HIS A 217 8.26 16.37 -30.68
C HIS A 217 9.70 16.20 -31.19
N LEU A 218 9.98 15.04 -31.80
CA LEU A 218 11.09 14.91 -32.75
C LEU A 218 10.47 14.85 -34.15
N THR A 219 10.66 15.94 -34.88
CA THR A 219 10.24 16.12 -36.27
C THR A 219 10.91 15.08 -37.16
N ALA A 220 10.08 14.29 -37.83
CA ALA A 220 10.49 13.45 -38.94
C ALA A 220 10.69 14.34 -40.19
N ASP A 221 11.95 14.65 -40.52
CA ASP A 221 12.29 15.19 -41.84
C ASP A 221 12.80 14.04 -42.72
N ARG A 222 11.97 13.63 -43.68
CA ARG A 222 12.33 12.70 -44.76
C ARG A 222 11.99 13.33 -46.11
N GLN A 223 13.04 13.83 -46.76
CA GLN A 223 13.30 13.98 -48.20
C GLN A 223 12.15 13.89 -49.23
N LYS A 224 12.11 14.89 -50.13
CA LYS A 224 12.30 14.84 -51.61
C LYS A 224 11.95 16.23 -52.19
N GLY A 225 12.56 16.78 -53.24
CA GLY A 225 13.47 16.27 -54.26
C GLY A 225 14.05 17.42 -55.10
N TYR A 226 14.61 17.04 -56.25
CA TYR A 226 15.20 17.86 -57.32
C TYR A 226 14.34 19.04 -57.77
#